data_AF-A0A0U1CWQ6-F1
#
_entry.id   AF-A0A0U1CWQ6-F1
#
_cell.length_a   1.000
_cell.length_b   1.000
_cell.length_c   1.000
_cell.angle_alpha   90.00
_cell.angle_beta   90.00
_cell.angle_gamma   90.00
#
_symmetry.space_group_name_H-M   'P 1'
#
loop_
_entity.id
_entity.type
_entity.pdbx_description
1 polymer ?
#
loop_
_entity_poly.entity_id
_entity_poly.type
_entity_poly.pdbx_seq_one_letter_code
_entity_poly.pdbx_strand_id
1 'polypeptide(L)'
;MTDLTDFRRVARDVSNWGRWGDDDELGTLNFITADKVAHAASLVRHGKVFPLGVDFGASGPQGAFEFRHNPVHIMTVDGGDANTLAKYGPSWPRNPLAQQLSGYMTADNPFRFNDDIIIMPLQAASQWDALSHVYYDDHLYNGFAADSVTSMGAYHCGIDKVDVKGITSRGVLLDLVRHRGADVFLAAGNPISPEELDDVVRAQGVTIGRGDIVLIRTGWWTSFLMTGNKTEGYSGLDWRCAQWLHDHEIAAVAADNLQVEDLVSGIDGITFPLHLLCLRDMGMIFGEYWDLTALAEDCAADGVYEFQLVAPPLRVVGAVGSPVNPIAIK
;
A
#
# COMPACT_ATOMS: atom_id res chain seq x y z
N MET A 1 11.35 -9.15 27.02
CA MET A 1 10.74 -7.87 26.61
C MET A 1 11.88 -6.90 26.46
N THR A 2 12.07 -6.43 25.23
CA THR A 2 13.05 -5.38 24.91
C THR A 2 12.54 -4.08 25.51
N ASP A 3 13.41 -3.26 26.10
CA ASP A 3 12.98 -2.02 26.73
C ASP A 3 12.89 -0.86 25.71
N LEU A 4 12.27 0.24 26.12
CA LEU A 4 12.15 1.47 25.33
C LEU A 4 13.52 2.02 24.89
N THR A 5 14.60 1.69 25.60
CA THR A 5 15.97 2.16 25.31
C THR A 5 16.45 1.62 23.96
N ASP A 6 16.22 0.33 23.69
CA ASP A 6 16.62 -0.31 22.44
C ASP A 6 15.84 0.23 21.25
N PHE A 7 14.52 0.41 21.39
CA PHE A 7 13.71 1.06 20.37
C PHE A 7 14.27 2.45 20.01
N ARG A 8 14.56 3.26 21.03
CA ARG A 8 15.10 4.62 20.85
C ARG A 8 16.50 4.62 20.25
N ARG A 9 17.30 3.57 20.47
CA ARG A 9 18.59 3.39 19.80
C ARG A 9 18.38 3.12 18.33
N VAL A 10 17.55 2.13 17.97
CA VAL A 10 17.27 1.80 16.57
C VAL A 10 16.65 3.00 15.84
N ALA A 11 15.74 3.74 16.46
CA ALA A 11 15.18 4.98 15.90
C ALA A 11 16.26 5.98 15.45
N ARG A 12 17.34 6.14 16.24
CA ARG A 12 18.48 7.00 15.86
C ARG A 12 19.30 6.37 14.74
N ASP A 13 19.54 5.06 14.83
CA ASP A 13 20.40 4.33 13.89
C ASP A 13 19.79 4.26 12.48
N VAL A 14 18.45 4.16 12.38
CA VAL A 14 17.72 4.09 11.10
C VAL A 14 17.21 5.43 10.59
N SER A 15 17.47 6.53 11.31
CA SER A 15 16.98 7.84 10.91
C SER A 15 17.65 8.34 9.62
N ASN A 16 16.86 8.82 8.68
CA ASN A 16 17.33 9.51 7.47
C ASN A 16 17.01 11.01 7.49
N TRP A 17 16.78 11.60 8.66
CA TRP A 17 16.52 13.04 8.76
C TRP A 17 17.76 13.83 8.30
N GLY A 18 17.54 14.86 7.49
CA GLY A 18 18.58 15.68 6.86
C GLY A 18 19.37 14.99 5.74
N ARG A 19 19.16 13.69 5.49
CA ARG A 19 19.94 12.92 4.51
C ARG A 19 19.83 13.47 3.09
N TRP A 20 18.67 13.96 2.72
CA TRP A 20 18.38 14.56 1.40
C TRP A 20 18.07 16.06 1.47
N GLY A 21 18.41 16.71 2.60
CA GLY A 21 18.12 18.10 2.89
C GLY A 21 16.94 18.28 3.85
N ASP A 22 16.90 19.43 4.51
CA ASP A 22 15.94 19.72 5.59
C ASP A 22 14.49 19.93 5.08
N ASP A 23 14.33 20.19 3.79
CA ASP A 23 13.03 20.33 3.12
C ASP A 23 12.57 19.04 2.41
N ASP A 24 13.29 17.92 2.56
CA ASP A 24 12.91 16.66 1.90
C ASP A 24 11.64 16.05 2.51
N GLU A 25 10.68 15.75 1.64
CA GLU A 25 9.40 15.10 1.97
C GLU A 25 9.24 13.76 1.22
N LEU A 26 10.29 13.30 0.52
CA LEU A 26 10.27 12.07 -0.27
C LEU A 26 10.80 10.86 0.50
N GLY A 27 11.74 11.09 1.42
CA GLY A 27 12.39 10.05 2.20
C GLY A 27 13.11 9.02 1.32
N THR A 28 12.93 7.74 1.64
CA THR A 28 13.63 6.63 0.96
C THR A 28 13.30 6.50 -0.53
N LEU A 29 12.23 7.14 -1.03
CA LEU A 29 11.95 7.20 -2.47
C LEU A 29 13.03 7.98 -3.25
N ASN A 30 13.89 8.74 -2.56
CA ASN A 30 15.09 9.32 -3.16
C ASN A 30 16.11 8.27 -3.61
N PHE A 31 16.03 7.03 -3.13
CA PHE A 31 16.84 5.93 -3.65
C PHE A 31 16.41 5.45 -5.04
N ILE A 32 15.18 5.78 -5.48
CA ILE A 32 14.72 5.50 -6.84
C ILE A 32 15.31 6.56 -7.78
N THR A 33 16.42 6.21 -8.43
CA THR A 33 17.10 7.02 -9.44
C THR A 33 16.64 6.64 -10.84
N ALA A 34 16.95 7.48 -11.85
CA ALA A 34 16.69 7.17 -13.25
C ALA A 34 17.37 5.85 -13.68
N ASP A 35 18.61 5.60 -13.23
CA ASP A 35 19.33 4.35 -13.51
C ASP A 35 18.64 3.14 -12.88
N LYS A 36 18.07 3.31 -11.68
CA LYS A 36 17.31 2.23 -11.03
C LYS A 36 16.05 1.90 -11.81
N VAL A 37 15.32 2.91 -12.30
CA VAL A 37 14.14 2.72 -13.17
C VAL A 37 14.53 2.02 -14.47
N ALA A 38 15.63 2.44 -15.11
CA ALA A 38 16.13 1.81 -16.34
C ALA A 38 16.55 0.35 -16.10
N HIS A 39 17.20 0.05 -14.97
CA HIS A 39 17.52 -1.31 -14.57
C HIS A 39 16.25 -2.14 -14.39
N ALA A 40 15.25 -1.63 -13.67
CA ALA A 40 13.97 -2.31 -13.48
C ALA A 40 13.29 -2.62 -14.82
N ALA A 41 13.22 -1.65 -15.74
CA ALA A 41 12.67 -1.84 -17.08
C ALA A 41 13.42 -2.92 -17.87
N SER A 42 14.73 -3.07 -17.64
CA SER A 42 15.53 -4.11 -18.30
C SER A 42 15.21 -5.54 -17.83
N LEU A 43 14.51 -5.70 -16.69
CA LEU A 43 14.07 -7.01 -16.20
C LEU A 43 12.88 -7.57 -16.97
N VAL A 44 12.14 -6.74 -17.71
CA VAL A 44 11.01 -7.18 -18.52
C VAL A 44 11.52 -7.97 -19.73
N ARG A 45 11.34 -9.29 -19.70
CA ARG A 45 11.74 -10.24 -20.76
C ARG A 45 10.55 -10.90 -21.43
N HIS A 46 9.51 -11.22 -20.68
CA HIS A 46 8.38 -12.00 -21.18
C HIS A 46 7.11 -11.18 -21.37
N GLY A 47 7.03 -10.00 -20.79
CA GLY A 47 5.83 -9.15 -20.81
C GLY A 47 4.69 -9.75 -19.98
N LYS A 48 4.99 -10.59 -19.00
CA LYS A 48 3.97 -11.10 -18.07
C LYS A 48 3.61 -9.98 -17.11
N VAL A 49 2.32 -9.70 -16.97
CA VAL A 49 1.79 -8.59 -16.17
C VAL A 49 0.93 -9.14 -15.04
N PHE A 50 1.24 -8.73 -13.81
CA PHE A 50 0.54 -9.16 -12.61
C PHE A 50 -0.01 -7.93 -11.89
N PRO A 51 -1.34 -7.70 -11.90
CA PRO A 51 -1.95 -6.72 -11.00
C PRO A 51 -1.86 -7.25 -9.57
N LEU A 52 -1.42 -6.40 -8.65
CA LEU A 52 -1.24 -6.71 -7.23
C LEU A 52 -2.25 -5.96 -6.36
N GLY A 53 -3.16 -5.19 -6.98
CA GLY A 53 -4.24 -4.53 -6.29
C GLY A 53 -5.41 -5.48 -6.05
N VAL A 54 -6.10 -5.27 -4.94
CA VAL A 54 -7.31 -6.00 -4.56
C VAL A 54 -8.56 -5.21 -4.94
N ASP A 55 -9.72 -5.87 -4.88
CA ASP A 55 -10.99 -5.22 -5.16
C ASP A 55 -11.35 -4.17 -4.11
N PHE A 56 -11.67 -2.96 -4.58
CA PHE A 56 -12.22 -1.88 -3.76
C PHE A 56 -13.74 -1.98 -3.72
N GLY A 57 -14.28 -2.69 -2.75
CA GLY A 57 -15.75 -2.85 -2.62
C GLY A 57 -16.21 -3.35 -1.26
N ALA A 58 -17.52 -3.59 -1.15
CA ALA A 58 -18.18 -3.97 0.10
C ALA A 58 -17.64 -5.28 0.72
N SER A 59 -17.04 -6.15 -0.08
CA SER A 59 -16.40 -7.39 0.35
C SER A 59 -14.93 -7.23 0.77
N GLY A 60 -14.43 -6.00 0.84
CA GLY A 60 -13.04 -5.69 1.20
C GLY A 60 -12.65 -6.11 2.63
N PRO A 61 -11.37 -5.90 2.98
CA PRO A 61 -10.79 -6.42 4.21
C PRO A 61 -11.16 -5.62 5.47
N GLN A 62 -11.78 -4.45 5.35
CA GLN A 62 -12.05 -3.58 6.50
C GLN A 62 -13.07 -4.21 7.45
N GLY A 63 -12.76 -4.13 8.74
CA GLY A 63 -13.51 -4.75 9.83
C GLY A 63 -12.61 -5.17 11.00
N ALA A 64 -11.29 -5.26 10.80
CA ALA A 64 -10.34 -5.43 11.89
C ALA A 64 -10.27 -4.20 12.82
N PHE A 65 -10.38 -3.02 12.24
CA PHE A 65 -10.49 -1.75 12.95
C PHE A 65 -11.88 -1.15 12.71
N GLU A 66 -12.71 -1.05 13.75
CA GLU A 66 -14.12 -0.64 13.63
C GLU A 66 -14.32 0.81 13.12
N PHE A 67 -13.26 1.63 13.10
CA PHE A 67 -13.33 3.00 12.60
C PHE A 67 -13.11 3.12 11.08
N ARG A 68 -12.60 2.07 10.40
CA ARG A 68 -12.49 2.02 8.94
C ARG A 68 -13.60 1.13 8.38
N HIS A 69 -14.19 1.55 7.26
CA HIS A 69 -15.23 0.79 6.57
C HIS A 69 -14.76 0.40 5.17
N ASN A 70 -15.36 -0.67 4.63
CA ASN A 70 -15.12 -1.07 3.25
C ASN A 70 -15.56 0.01 2.25
N PRO A 71 -14.95 0.09 1.07
CA PRO A 71 -15.37 1.02 0.03
C PRO A 71 -16.85 0.86 -0.32
N VAL A 72 -17.56 1.98 -0.46
CA VAL A 72 -18.96 2.05 -0.86
C VAL A 72 -19.04 2.61 -2.27
N HIS A 73 -19.41 1.75 -3.22
CA HIS A 73 -19.64 2.12 -4.63
C HIS A 73 -21.12 2.41 -4.84
N ILE A 74 -21.43 3.52 -5.53
CA ILE A 74 -22.78 4.01 -5.77
C ILE A 74 -22.90 4.44 -7.22
N MET A 75 -23.87 3.89 -7.95
CA MET A 75 -24.24 4.39 -9.27
C MET A 75 -24.96 5.74 -9.12
N THR A 76 -24.49 6.77 -9.84
CA THR A 76 -25.19 8.06 -9.97
C THR A 76 -26.13 8.09 -11.16
N VAL A 77 -25.85 7.27 -12.19
CA VAL A 77 -26.72 6.96 -13.32
C VAL A 77 -26.58 5.49 -13.67
N ASP A 78 -27.69 4.76 -13.81
CA ASP A 78 -27.69 3.37 -14.22
C ASP A 78 -28.72 3.05 -15.33
N GLY A 79 -28.65 1.83 -15.86
CA GLY A 79 -29.50 1.41 -16.98
C GLY A 79 -31.00 1.43 -16.69
N GLY A 80 -31.40 1.35 -15.42
CA GLY A 80 -32.79 1.43 -14.98
C GLY A 80 -33.40 2.83 -15.13
N ASP A 81 -32.57 3.87 -15.19
CA ASP A 81 -33.03 5.25 -15.31
C ASP A 81 -33.63 5.56 -16.68
N ALA A 82 -33.12 4.92 -17.73
CA ALA A 82 -33.38 5.31 -19.12
C ALA A 82 -34.87 5.47 -19.44
N ASN A 83 -35.69 4.47 -19.11
CA ASN A 83 -37.12 4.49 -19.42
C ASN A 83 -37.88 5.47 -18.51
N THR A 84 -37.50 5.54 -17.23
CA THR A 84 -38.18 6.36 -16.23
C THR A 84 -37.92 7.84 -16.47
N LEU A 85 -36.65 8.22 -16.71
CA LEU A 85 -36.27 9.60 -16.99
C LEU A 85 -36.77 10.05 -18.36
N ALA A 86 -36.79 9.20 -19.39
CA ALA A 86 -37.43 9.55 -20.67
C ALA A 86 -38.91 9.92 -20.50
N LYS A 87 -39.64 9.17 -19.67
CA LYS A 87 -41.08 9.32 -19.51
C LYS A 87 -41.46 10.46 -18.56
N TYR A 88 -40.81 10.54 -17.40
CA TYR A 88 -41.21 11.42 -16.32
C TYR A 88 -40.24 12.57 -16.07
N GLY A 89 -38.98 12.43 -16.48
CA GLY A 89 -37.93 13.43 -16.26
C GLY A 89 -38.29 14.83 -16.77
N PRO A 90 -38.82 15.02 -18.00
CA PRO A 90 -39.17 16.34 -18.52
C PRO A 90 -40.23 17.07 -17.66
N SER A 91 -41.08 16.31 -16.99
CA SER A 91 -42.21 16.81 -16.22
C SER A 91 -41.99 16.74 -14.71
N TRP A 92 -40.81 16.32 -14.24
CA TRP A 92 -40.54 16.13 -12.81
C TRP A 92 -40.45 17.50 -12.11
N PRO A 93 -41.43 17.90 -11.28
CA PRO A 93 -41.49 19.26 -10.75
C PRO A 93 -40.37 19.50 -9.74
N ARG A 94 -39.67 20.64 -9.87
CA ARG A 94 -38.56 21.06 -8.99
C ARG A 94 -37.38 20.08 -8.96
N ASN A 95 -37.20 19.29 -10.01
CA ASN A 95 -36.03 18.41 -10.16
C ASN A 95 -35.26 18.76 -11.46
N PRO A 96 -34.41 19.80 -11.43
CA PRO A 96 -33.70 20.25 -12.64
C PRO A 96 -32.73 19.19 -13.18
N LEU A 97 -32.18 18.32 -12.33
CA LEU A 97 -31.28 17.25 -12.76
C LEU A 97 -32.03 16.19 -13.58
N ALA A 98 -33.22 15.74 -13.14
CA ALA A 98 -34.02 14.79 -13.90
C ALA A 98 -34.46 15.36 -15.26
N GLN A 99 -34.80 16.66 -15.30
CA GLN A 99 -35.12 17.36 -16.54
C GLN A 99 -33.91 17.40 -17.49
N GLN A 100 -32.73 17.76 -16.97
CA GLN A 100 -31.49 17.76 -17.74
C GLN A 100 -31.15 16.36 -18.27
N LEU A 101 -31.14 15.34 -17.41
CA LEU A 101 -30.78 13.97 -17.79
C LEU A 101 -31.75 13.37 -18.81
N SER A 102 -33.04 13.68 -18.71
CA SER A 102 -34.04 13.21 -19.68
C SER A 102 -33.76 13.66 -21.12
N GLY A 103 -33.06 14.79 -21.31
CA GLY A 103 -32.63 15.25 -22.63
C GLY A 103 -31.63 14.32 -23.31
N TYR A 104 -30.83 13.58 -22.54
CA TYR A 104 -29.90 12.57 -23.06
C TYR A 104 -30.58 11.21 -23.30
N MET A 105 -31.73 10.96 -22.67
CA MET A 105 -32.36 9.64 -22.62
C MET A 105 -33.68 9.58 -23.40
N THR A 106 -33.89 10.46 -24.39
CA THR A 106 -35.12 10.46 -25.19
C THR A 106 -35.28 9.16 -26.00
N ALA A 107 -36.52 8.87 -26.44
CA ALA A 107 -36.82 7.65 -27.18
C ALA A 107 -36.04 7.56 -28.50
N ASP A 108 -35.85 8.69 -29.18
CA ASP A 108 -35.13 8.75 -30.47
C ASP A 108 -33.62 8.89 -30.31
N ASN A 109 -33.12 9.12 -29.09
CA ASN A 109 -31.70 9.18 -28.80
C ASN A 109 -31.20 7.80 -28.35
N PRO A 110 -30.32 7.11 -29.11
CA PRO A 110 -29.78 5.82 -28.71
C PRO A 110 -28.71 5.92 -27.60
N PHE A 111 -28.23 7.13 -27.28
CA PHE A 111 -27.18 7.33 -26.28
C PHE A 111 -27.64 6.91 -24.88
N ARG A 112 -26.86 6.06 -24.22
CA ARG A 112 -27.03 5.66 -22.82
C ARG A 112 -25.66 5.68 -22.16
N PHE A 113 -25.62 6.03 -20.89
CA PHE A 113 -24.38 6.07 -20.12
C PHE A 113 -24.66 5.64 -18.69
N ASN A 114 -23.61 5.23 -18.01
CA ASN A 114 -23.61 4.95 -16.58
C ASN A 114 -22.50 5.77 -15.97
N ASP A 115 -22.72 6.22 -14.74
CA ASP A 115 -21.79 7.08 -14.01
C ASP A 115 -21.90 6.72 -12.53
N ASP A 116 -20.82 6.88 -11.78
CA ASP A 116 -20.73 6.37 -10.41
C ASP A 116 -19.81 7.19 -9.51
N ILE A 117 -19.86 6.88 -8.22
CA ILE A 117 -18.97 7.41 -7.19
C ILE A 117 -18.51 6.30 -6.25
N ILE A 118 -17.37 6.52 -5.61
CA ILE A 118 -16.86 5.68 -4.52
C ILE A 118 -16.59 6.54 -3.29
N ILE A 119 -17.02 6.05 -2.13
CA ILE A 119 -16.74 6.64 -0.81
C ILE A 119 -15.95 5.61 -0.01
N MET A 120 -14.72 5.96 0.35
CA MET A 120 -13.81 5.04 1.05
C MET A 120 -12.78 5.79 1.90
N PRO A 121 -12.31 5.18 3.01
CA PRO A 121 -11.00 5.49 3.56
C PRO A 121 -9.93 5.31 2.48
N LEU A 122 -8.90 6.16 2.45
CA LEU A 122 -7.76 5.93 1.55
C LEU A 122 -6.93 4.72 1.98
N GLN A 123 -7.10 4.29 3.23
CA GLN A 123 -6.52 3.08 3.82
C GLN A 123 -7.49 1.87 3.83
N ALA A 124 -8.36 1.77 2.82
CA ALA A 124 -9.44 0.78 2.81
C ALA A 124 -9.08 -0.58 2.20
N ALA A 125 -8.05 -0.66 1.35
CA ALA A 125 -7.65 -1.89 0.67
C ALA A 125 -6.18 -1.74 0.20
N SER A 126 -5.78 -2.29 -0.95
CA SER A 126 -4.41 -2.11 -1.46
C SER A 126 -4.03 -0.63 -1.49
N GLN A 127 -2.98 -0.27 -0.77
CA GLN A 127 -2.67 1.13 -0.50
C GLN A 127 -1.17 1.41 -0.48
N TRP A 128 -0.84 2.70 -0.48
CA TRP A 128 0.38 3.27 0.07
C TRP A 128 0.03 4.18 1.24
N ASP A 129 0.75 4.04 2.34
CA ASP A 129 0.75 5.00 3.45
C ASP A 129 1.80 6.07 3.24
N ALA A 130 1.39 7.34 3.33
CA ALA A 130 2.32 8.46 3.22
C ALA A 130 3.10 8.65 4.52
N LEU A 131 4.19 9.42 4.46
CA LEU A 131 5.03 9.71 5.64
C LEU A 131 4.30 10.55 6.71
N SER A 132 3.14 11.13 6.36
CA SER A 132 2.23 11.80 7.29
C SER A 132 1.21 10.85 7.96
N HIS A 133 1.22 9.55 7.68
CA HIS A 133 0.19 8.62 8.18
C HIS A 133 0.32 8.34 9.68
N VAL A 134 1.53 8.03 10.14
CA VAL A 134 1.83 7.61 11.52
C VAL A 134 3.03 8.38 12.03
N TYR A 135 2.98 8.82 13.29
CA TYR A 135 4.04 9.61 13.91
C TYR A 135 4.13 9.37 15.42
N TYR A 136 5.22 9.85 16.02
CA TYR A 136 5.40 9.91 17.47
C TYR A 136 6.27 11.10 17.87
N ASP A 137 6.24 11.44 19.17
CA ASP A 137 6.88 12.64 19.74
C ASP A 137 6.52 13.93 18.98
N ASP A 138 5.31 14.06 18.44
CA ASP A 138 4.82 15.24 17.70
C ASP A 138 5.61 15.61 16.43
N HIS A 139 6.37 14.67 15.85
CA HIS A 139 7.10 14.89 14.60
C HIS A 139 6.80 13.80 13.56
N LEU A 140 6.63 14.21 12.30
CA LEU A 140 6.65 13.36 11.11
C LEU A 140 8.11 13.11 10.67
N TYR A 141 8.27 12.53 9.48
CA TYR A 141 9.55 12.46 8.80
C TYR A 141 10.26 13.81 8.71
N ASN A 142 11.58 13.77 8.74
CA ASN A 142 12.50 14.91 8.63
C ASN A 142 12.32 16.02 9.70
N GLY A 143 11.61 15.72 10.79
CA GLY A 143 11.36 16.69 11.85
C GLY A 143 10.23 17.68 11.55
N PHE A 144 9.42 17.45 10.51
CA PHE A 144 8.21 18.26 10.32
C PHE A 144 7.26 18.07 11.50
N ALA A 145 6.62 19.15 11.94
CA ALA A 145 5.68 19.11 13.05
C ALA A 145 4.44 18.26 12.67
N ALA A 146 4.00 17.38 13.56
CA ALA A 146 2.83 16.53 13.32
C ALA A 146 1.53 17.33 13.18
N ASP A 147 1.44 18.50 13.81
CA ASP A 147 0.30 19.42 13.69
C ASP A 147 0.26 20.17 12.34
N SER A 148 1.22 19.94 11.44
CA SER A 148 1.12 20.30 10.02
C SER A 148 0.08 19.45 9.27
N VAL A 149 -0.39 18.36 9.87
CA VAL A 149 -1.54 17.57 9.39
C VAL A 149 -2.79 18.00 10.14
N THR A 150 -3.76 18.55 9.41
CA THR A 150 -5.00 19.08 9.99
C THR A 150 -6.23 18.50 9.29
N SER A 151 -7.42 18.93 9.72
CA SER A 151 -8.66 18.64 8.98
C SER A 151 -8.70 19.22 7.56
N MET A 152 -7.73 20.08 7.20
CA MET A 152 -7.55 20.59 5.83
C MET A 152 -6.50 19.84 5.03
N GLY A 153 -5.96 18.75 5.57
CA GLY A 153 -4.97 17.89 4.93
C GLY A 153 -3.58 18.00 5.55
N ALA A 154 -2.67 17.19 5.03
CA ALA A 154 -1.26 17.17 5.34
C ALA A 154 -0.52 18.28 4.56
N TYR A 155 -0.04 19.31 5.26
CA TYR A 155 0.80 20.33 4.65
C TYR A 155 2.17 19.76 4.25
N HIS A 156 2.77 18.99 5.17
CA HIS A 156 3.99 18.21 4.94
C HIS A 156 3.70 16.71 4.85
N CYS A 157 4.57 15.98 4.15
CA CYS A 157 4.62 14.52 4.08
C CYS A 157 3.35 13.85 3.54
N GLY A 158 2.47 14.61 2.88
CA GLY A 158 1.30 14.10 2.19
C GLY A 158 1.66 13.25 0.96
N ILE A 159 0.73 12.40 0.52
CA ILE A 159 0.98 11.52 -0.64
C ILE A 159 1.19 12.31 -1.94
N ASP A 160 0.67 13.53 -2.03
CA ASP A 160 0.90 14.47 -3.13
C ASP A 160 2.35 14.96 -3.23
N LYS A 161 3.17 14.71 -2.21
CA LYS A 161 4.61 15.04 -2.24
C LYS A 161 5.42 13.99 -2.99
N VAL A 162 4.95 12.74 -2.96
CA VAL A 162 5.65 11.58 -3.53
C VAL A 162 5.09 11.15 -4.89
N ASP A 163 3.90 11.62 -5.26
CA ASP A 163 3.23 11.28 -6.53
C ASP A 163 4.11 11.55 -7.78
N VAL A 164 4.95 12.60 -7.72
CA VAL A 164 5.88 13.01 -8.76
C VAL A 164 6.94 11.97 -9.10
N LYS A 165 7.20 11.01 -8.20
CA LYS A 165 8.11 9.90 -8.46
C LYS A 165 7.48 8.82 -9.33
N GLY A 166 6.15 8.80 -9.48
CA GLY A 166 5.42 7.75 -10.19
C GLY A 166 5.66 6.34 -9.64
N ILE A 167 6.23 6.23 -8.43
CA ILE A 167 6.76 5.03 -7.74
C ILE A 167 6.95 3.85 -8.68
N THR A 168 8.03 3.92 -9.46
CA THR A 168 8.42 2.89 -10.41
C THR A 168 9.84 2.47 -10.10
N SER A 169 10.09 1.19 -9.85
CA SER A 169 11.43 0.68 -9.52
C SER A 169 11.52 -0.83 -9.76
N ARG A 170 12.63 -1.43 -9.34
CA ARG A 170 12.77 -2.88 -9.26
C ARG A 170 12.01 -3.37 -8.03
N GLY A 171 11.03 -4.24 -8.24
CA GLY A 171 10.38 -4.98 -7.18
C GLY A 171 11.14 -6.29 -6.92
N VAL A 172 11.22 -6.69 -5.65
CA VAL A 172 11.74 -8.00 -5.24
C VAL A 172 10.73 -8.66 -4.34
N LEU A 173 10.19 -9.81 -4.75
CA LEU A 173 9.29 -10.62 -3.92
C LEU A 173 10.10 -11.49 -2.96
N LEU A 174 9.80 -11.44 -1.67
CA LEU A 174 10.27 -12.40 -0.67
C LEU A 174 9.07 -13.26 -0.23
N ASP A 175 9.08 -14.54 -0.62
CA ASP A 175 8.01 -15.49 -0.34
C ASP A 175 8.24 -16.26 0.96
N LEU A 176 7.83 -15.66 2.08
CA LEU A 176 8.03 -16.24 3.41
C LEU A 176 7.10 -17.42 3.67
N VAL A 177 5.95 -17.49 3.00
CA VAL A 177 5.06 -18.67 3.05
C VAL A 177 5.79 -19.89 2.51
N ARG A 178 6.39 -19.79 1.31
CA ARG A 178 7.19 -20.90 0.74
C ARG A 178 8.46 -21.15 1.53
N HIS A 179 9.14 -20.09 2.00
CA HIS A 179 10.35 -20.23 2.80
C HIS A 179 10.13 -21.03 4.08
N ARG A 180 9.03 -20.74 4.81
CA ARG A 180 8.65 -21.46 6.04
C ARG A 180 7.95 -22.79 5.78
N GLY A 181 7.66 -23.15 4.52
CA GLY A 181 6.89 -24.34 4.17
C GLY A 181 5.45 -24.31 4.69
N ALA A 182 4.86 -23.12 4.82
CA ALA A 182 3.47 -22.96 5.23
C ALA A 182 2.52 -23.25 4.06
N ASP A 183 1.34 -23.80 4.36
CA ASP A 183 0.37 -24.19 3.33
C ASP A 183 -0.30 -22.99 2.65
N VAL A 184 -0.74 -22.00 3.44
CA VAL A 184 -1.51 -20.84 2.95
C VAL A 184 -0.89 -19.53 3.42
N PHE A 185 -0.72 -19.37 4.73
CA PHE A 185 -0.27 -18.12 5.34
C PHE A 185 0.57 -18.35 6.60
N LEU A 186 1.22 -17.29 7.08
CA LEU A 186 2.00 -17.29 8.30
C LEU A 186 1.11 -17.01 9.51
N ALA A 187 0.76 -18.06 10.26
CA ALA A 187 0.01 -17.94 11.50
C ALA A 187 0.78 -17.12 12.55
N ALA A 188 0.03 -16.45 13.42
CA ALA A 188 0.59 -15.64 14.51
C ALA A 188 1.51 -16.44 15.45
N GLY A 189 2.45 -15.71 16.06
CA GLY A 189 3.31 -16.22 17.13
C GLY A 189 4.78 -16.44 16.74
N ASN A 190 5.14 -16.20 15.48
CA ASN A 190 6.52 -16.24 15.02
C ASN A 190 6.82 -15.06 14.06
N PRO A 191 7.11 -13.87 14.59
CA PRO A 191 7.44 -12.69 13.77
C PRO A 191 8.57 -12.97 12.77
N ILE A 192 8.53 -12.31 11.61
CA ILE A 192 9.58 -12.41 10.59
C ILE A 192 10.78 -11.59 11.05
N SER A 193 11.92 -12.23 11.26
CA SER A 193 13.13 -11.57 11.77
C SER A 193 14.02 -11.03 10.65
N PRO A 194 14.94 -10.09 10.94
CA PRO A 194 15.93 -9.62 9.97
C PRO A 194 16.76 -10.75 9.36
N GLU A 195 17.17 -11.73 10.16
CA GLU A 195 17.97 -12.86 9.71
C GLU A 195 17.19 -13.75 8.75
N GLU A 196 15.88 -13.89 8.96
CA GLU A 196 15.02 -14.64 8.05
C GLU A 196 14.89 -13.95 6.69
N LEU A 197 14.94 -12.61 6.64
CA LEU A 197 14.97 -11.88 5.38
C LEU A 197 16.24 -12.22 4.57
N ASP A 198 17.40 -12.33 5.22
CA ASP A 198 18.63 -12.79 4.56
C ASP A 198 18.54 -14.25 4.11
N ASP A 199 17.88 -15.09 4.89
CA ASP A 199 17.68 -16.50 4.59
C ASP A 199 16.80 -16.70 3.35
N VAL A 200 15.68 -15.96 3.23
CA VAL A 200 14.80 -16.04 2.05
C VAL A 200 15.46 -15.41 0.81
N VAL A 201 16.19 -14.31 0.95
CA VAL A 201 16.96 -13.71 -0.16
C VAL A 201 17.95 -14.73 -0.74
N ARG A 202 18.69 -15.41 0.13
CA ARG A 202 19.64 -16.46 -0.27
C ARG A 202 18.94 -17.69 -0.86
N ALA A 203 17.83 -18.12 -0.29
CA ALA A 203 17.07 -19.28 -0.76
C ALA A 203 16.47 -19.05 -2.16
N GLN A 204 16.00 -17.84 -2.44
CA GLN A 204 15.46 -17.46 -3.75
C GLN A 204 16.55 -17.09 -4.77
N GLY A 205 17.82 -16.99 -4.35
CA GLY A 205 18.92 -16.63 -5.24
C GLY A 205 18.84 -15.20 -5.77
N VAL A 206 18.19 -14.29 -5.04
CA VAL A 206 18.07 -12.87 -5.42
C VAL A 206 19.05 -12.00 -4.65
N THR A 207 19.20 -10.76 -5.10
CA THR A 207 19.98 -9.73 -4.42
C THR A 207 19.10 -8.52 -4.17
N ILE A 208 19.16 -8.03 -2.94
CA ILE A 208 18.55 -6.76 -2.55
C ILE A 208 19.57 -5.66 -2.83
N GLY A 209 19.12 -4.59 -3.47
CA GLY A 209 19.95 -3.45 -3.77
C GLY A 209 19.20 -2.13 -3.59
N ARG A 210 19.97 -1.08 -3.32
CA ARG A 210 19.50 0.31 -3.17
C ARG A 210 18.37 0.64 -4.12
N GLY A 211 17.28 1.20 -3.58
CA GLY A 211 16.13 1.65 -4.34
C GLY A 211 15.16 0.54 -4.75
N ASP A 212 15.39 -0.72 -4.35
CA ASP A 212 14.40 -1.78 -4.52
C ASP A 212 13.12 -1.46 -3.72
N ILE A 213 11.99 -1.98 -4.20
CA ILE A 213 10.76 -2.08 -3.44
C ILE A 213 10.59 -3.55 -3.06
N VAL A 214 10.59 -3.84 -1.77
CA VAL A 214 10.52 -5.24 -1.28
C VAL A 214 9.07 -5.61 -1.01
N LEU A 215 8.61 -6.71 -1.61
CA LEU A 215 7.27 -7.26 -1.41
C LEU A 215 7.35 -8.48 -0.47
N ILE A 216 6.68 -8.41 0.67
CA ILE A 216 6.67 -9.47 1.68
C ILE A 216 5.38 -10.27 1.54
N ARG A 217 5.50 -11.52 1.09
CA ARG A 217 4.37 -12.45 1.05
C ARG A 217 4.27 -13.24 2.34
N THR A 218 3.21 -12.93 3.09
CA THR A 218 2.78 -13.60 4.33
C THR A 218 1.63 -14.57 4.11
N GLY A 219 0.94 -14.49 2.96
CA GLY A 219 -0.22 -15.30 2.59
C GLY A 219 -1.52 -14.86 3.25
N TRP A 220 -1.52 -13.81 4.06
CA TRP A 220 -2.71 -13.38 4.80
C TRP A 220 -3.88 -13.05 3.86
N TRP A 221 -3.62 -12.31 2.77
CA TRP A 221 -4.64 -11.99 1.77
C TRP A 221 -5.29 -13.26 1.19
N THR A 222 -4.48 -14.27 0.86
CA THR A 222 -4.97 -15.55 0.36
C THR A 222 -5.89 -16.23 1.40
N SER A 223 -5.51 -16.23 2.67
CA SER A 223 -6.34 -16.78 3.75
C SER A 223 -7.65 -16.00 3.92
N PHE A 224 -7.60 -14.67 3.85
CA PHE A 224 -8.78 -13.81 3.90
C PHE A 224 -9.76 -14.13 2.77
N LEU A 225 -9.30 -14.32 1.53
CA LEU A 225 -10.17 -14.70 0.41
C LEU A 225 -10.82 -16.07 0.61
N MET A 226 -10.13 -17.01 1.27
CA MET A 226 -10.65 -18.35 1.54
C MET A 226 -11.68 -18.37 2.69
N THR A 227 -11.47 -17.58 3.73
CA THR A 227 -12.20 -17.69 5.00
C THR A 227 -13.20 -16.56 5.23
N GLY A 228 -12.97 -15.39 4.61
CA GLY A 228 -13.64 -14.14 4.92
C GLY A 228 -13.28 -13.56 6.30
N ASN A 229 -12.30 -14.14 7.00
CA ASN A 229 -11.94 -13.74 8.36
C ASN A 229 -11.03 -12.50 8.35
N LYS A 230 -11.61 -11.34 8.64
CA LYS A 230 -10.93 -10.04 8.65
C LYS A 230 -10.00 -9.83 9.84
N THR A 231 -10.12 -10.65 10.89
CA THR A 231 -9.37 -10.53 12.15
C THR A 231 -8.45 -11.73 12.39
N GLU A 232 -8.19 -12.52 11.34
CA GLU A 232 -7.27 -13.66 11.43
C GLU A 232 -5.88 -13.20 11.85
N GLY A 233 -5.38 -13.74 12.97
CA GLY A 233 -4.05 -13.42 13.48
C GLY A 233 -2.96 -13.99 12.57
N TYR A 234 -1.92 -13.20 12.33
CA TYR A 234 -0.83 -13.53 11.42
C TYR A 234 0.52 -13.12 12.01
N SER A 235 1.58 -13.56 11.33
CA SER A 235 2.92 -13.02 11.53
C SER A 235 3.34 -12.06 10.42
N GLY A 236 3.93 -10.95 10.84
CA GLY A 236 4.46 -9.90 9.97
C GLY A 236 5.92 -9.60 10.32
N LEU A 237 6.45 -8.50 9.79
CA LEU A 237 7.82 -8.08 10.10
C LEU A 237 7.98 -7.70 11.58
N ASP A 238 9.00 -8.22 12.23
CA ASP A 238 9.48 -7.72 13.53
C ASP A 238 10.04 -6.30 13.38
N TRP A 239 9.90 -5.45 14.39
CA TRP A 239 10.37 -4.06 14.35
C TRP A 239 11.87 -3.91 14.09
N ARG A 240 12.68 -4.93 14.44
CA ARG A 240 14.12 -4.96 14.15
C ARG A 240 14.41 -5.03 12.66
N CYS A 241 13.44 -5.42 11.83
CA CYS A 241 13.56 -5.38 10.37
C CYS A 241 13.75 -3.95 9.86
N ALA A 242 13.43 -2.90 10.62
CA ALA A 242 13.78 -1.52 10.28
C ALA A 242 15.27 -1.35 9.97
N GLN A 243 16.15 -1.98 10.75
CA GLN A 243 17.60 -1.88 10.51
C GLN A 243 17.98 -2.56 9.20
N TRP A 244 17.44 -3.76 8.94
CA TRP A 244 17.69 -4.47 7.69
C TRP A 244 17.21 -3.68 6.46
N LEU A 245 16.03 -3.06 6.57
CA LEU A 245 15.47 -2.20 5.53
C LEU A 245 16.35 -0.97 5.26
N HIS A 246 16.87 -0.35 6.31
CA HIS A 246 17.76 0.81 6.24
C HIS A 246 19.12 0.46 5.63
N ASP A 247 19.75 -0.61 6.12
CA ASP A 247 21.08 -1.06 5.70
C ASP A 247 21.13 -1.38 4.20
N HIS A 248 20.02 -1.85 3.64
CA HIS A 248 19.88 -2.16 2.21
C HIS A 248 19.44 -0.98 1.34
N GLU A 249 19.22 0.20 1.92
CA GLU A 249 18.74 1.40 1.23
C GLU A 249 17.46 1.14 0.40
N ILE A 250 16.52 0.38 0.97
CA ILE A 250 15.24 0.04 0.33
C ILE A 250 14.38 1.30 0.18
N ALA A 251 13.69 1.42 -0.95
CA ALA A 251 12.85 2.59 -1.24
C ALA A 251 11.47 2.51 -0.57
N ALA A 252 10.87 1.32 -0.53
CA ALA A 252 9.57 1.07 0.09
C ALA A 252 9.41 -0.43 0.38
N VAL A 253 8.50 -0.76 1.29
CA VAL A 253 8.08 -2.14 1.56
C VAL A 253 6.57 -2.25 1.37
N ALA A 254 6.11 -3.36 0.79
CA ALA A 254 4.69 -3.68 0.74
C ALA A 254 4.44 -5.14 1.12
N ALA A 255 3.28 -5.44 1.68
CA ALA A 255 2.90 -6.78 2.12
C ALA A 255 1.45 -7.11 1.77
N ASP A 256 1.13 -8.41 1.82
CA ASP A 256 -0.20 -8.96 1.62
C ASP A 256 -1.00 -9.14 2.93
N ASN A 257 -0.54 -8.54 4.02
CA ASN A 257 -1.24 -8.48 5.31
C ASN A 257 -1.79 -7.07 5.58
N LEU A 258 -2.34 -6.87 6.79
CA LEU A 258 -3.05 -5.64 7.14
C LEU A 258 -2.14 -4.45 7.39
N GLN A 259 -0.90 -4.69 7.84
CA GLN A 259 -0.10 -3.63 8.46
C GLN A 259 1.41 -3.79 8.26
N VAL A 260 1.88 -4.67 7.36
CA VAL A 260 3.28 -5.05 7.13
C VAL A 260 3.95 -5.75 8.33
N GLU A 261 3.89 -5.15 9.51
CA GLU A 261 4.49 -5.62 10.76
C GLU A 261 3.64 -6.65 11.52
N ASP A 262 4.30 -7.37 12.42
CA ASP A 262 3.66 -8.34 13.29
C ASP A 262 2.66 -7.68 14.25
N LEU A 263 1.60 -8.41 14.62
CA LEU A 263 0.60 -7.93 15.60
C LEU A 263 1.21 -7.75 16.99
N VAL A 264 2.26 -8.50 17.31
CA VAL A 264 2.99 -8.39 18.57
C VAL A 264 4.11 -7.37 18.41
N SER A 265 3.92 -6.18 18.98
CA SER A 265 4.92 -5.10 19.01
C SER A 265 6.31 -5.56 19.51
N GLY A 266 6.34 -6.43 20.52
CA GLY A 266 7.58 -6.89 21.16
C GLY A 266 8.26 -5.85 22.07
N ILE A 267 7.70 -4.63 22.17
CA ILE A 267 8.17 -3.55 23.05
C ILE A 267 7.02 -3.05 23.91
N ASP A 268 7.22 -3.06 25.23
CA ASP A 268 6.20 -2.65 26.19
C ASP A 268 5.84 -1.17 26.02
N GLY A 269 4.54 -0.88 25.87
CA GLY A 269 4.02 0.48 25.77
C GLY A 269 4.16 1.14 24.39
N ILE A 270 4.68 0.43 23.38
CA ILE A 270 4.71 0.91 22.00
C ILE A 270 3.76 0.09 21.15
N THR A 271 2.92 0.77 20.40
CA THR A 271 2.07 0.15 19.37
C THR A 271 2.69 0.44 18.00
N PHE A 272 2.72 -0.58 17.15
CA PHE A 272 3.27 -0.51 15.79
C PHE A 272 4.70 0.05 15.68
N PRO A 273 5.68 -0.48 16.43
CA PRO A 273 7.04 0.04 16.43
C PRO A 273 7.70 0.07 15.04
N LEU A 274 7.38 -0.87 14.13
CA LEU A 274 7.97 -0.84 12.80
C LEU A 274 7.43 0.35 11.99
N HIS A 275 6.13 0.64 12.05
CA HIS A 275 5.57 1.85 11.42
C HIS A 275 6.24 3.12 11.93
N LEU A 276 6.41 3.23 13.25
CA LEU A 276 7.04 4.40 13.86
C LEU A 276 8.45 4.63 13.31
N LEU A 277 9.27 3.57 13.25
CA LEU A 277 10.65 3.66 12.76
C LEU A 277 10.69 3.93 11.25
N CYS A 278 9.88 3.23 10.46
CA CYS A 278 9.92 3.34 9.02
C CYS A 278 9.34 4.66 8.51
N LEU A 279 8.11 5.02 8.88
CA LEU A 279 7.48 6.22 8.33
C LEU A 279 8.13 7.50 8.86
N ARG A 280 8.33 7.60 10.18
CA ARG A 280 8.87 8.81 10.79
C ARG A 280 10.38 8.88 10.72
N ASP A 281 11.13 7.91 11.25
CA ASP A 281 12.59 8.07 11.35
C ASP A 281 13.27 7.86 10.01
N MET A 282 12.92 6.79 9.30
CA MET A 282 13.56 6.39 8.05
C MET A 282 13.01 7.15 6.83
N GLY A 283 11.76 7.62 6.87
CA GLY A 283 11.09 8.20 5.71
C GLY A 283 10.67 7.17 4.66
N MET A 284 10.29 5.97 5.09
CA MET A 284 9.87 4.85 4.25
C MET A 284 8.36 4.67 4.27
N ILE A 285 7.75 4.66 3.09
CA ILE A 285 6.31 4.39 2.91
C ILE A 285 6.01 2.88 2.95
N PHE A 286 4.78 2.53 3.37
CA PHE A 286 4.29 1.15 3.45
C PHE A 286 3.18 0.88 2.45
N GLY A 287 3.18 -0.31 1.87
CA GLY A 287 2.06 -0.85 1.12
C GLY A 287 1.38 -2.00 1.86
N GLU A 288 0.07 -1.92 2.01
CA GLU A 288 -0.72 -2.92 2.74
C GLU A 288 -1.79 -3.52 1.84
N TYR A 289 -2.23 -4.76 2.14
CA TYR A 289 -3.26 -5.49 1.39
C TYR A 289 -2.96 -5.70 -0.09
N TRP A 290 -1.71 -5.98 -0.47
CA TRP A 290 -1.41 -6.32 -1.85
C TRP A 290 -1.72 -7.80 -2.13
N ASP A 291 -2.25 -8.13 -3.31
CA ASP A 291 -2.39 -9.52 -3.74
C ASP A 291 -1.10 -10.00 -4.40
N LEU A 292 -0.33 -10.82 -3.68
CA LEU A 292 0.93 -11.38 -4.15
C LEU A 292 0.79 -12.81 -4.65
N THR A 293 -0.43 -13.37 -4.71
CA THR A 293 -0.67 -14.81 -4.93
C THR A 293 -0.17 -15.26 -6.30
N ALA A 294 -0.69 -14.66 -7.37
CA ALA A 294 -0.36 -15.06 -8.74
C ALA A 294 1.11 -14.78 -9.10
N LEU A 295 1.66 -13.66 -8.62
CA LEU A 295 3.07 -13.33 -8.80
C LEU A 295 3.97 -14.37 -8.13
N ALA A 296 3.67 -14.77 -6.89
CA ALA A 296 4.45 -15.76 -6.16
C ALA A 296 4.42 -17.15 -6.80
N GLU A 297 3.28 -17.57 -7.34
CA GLU A 297 3.18 -18.79 -8.13
C GLU A 297 4.07 -18.75 -9.37
N ASP A 298 4.08 -17.63 -10.10
CA ASP A 298 4.92 -17.47 -11.29
C ASP A 298 6.41 -17.43 -10.94
N CYS A 299 6.81 -16.67 -9.90
CA CYS A 299 8.19 -16.64 -9.41
C CYS A 299 8.68 -18.01 -8.95
N ALA A 300 7.82 -18.82 -8.32
CA ALA A 300 8.17 -20.17 -7.94
C ALA A 300 8.35 -21.10 -9.15
N ALA A 301 7.61 -20.86 -10.24
CA ALA A 301 7.67 -21.68 -11.44
C ALA A 301 8.92 -21.41 -12.29
N ASP A 302 9.40 -20.16 -12.36
CA ASP A 302 10.56 -19.78 -13.18
C ASP A 302 11.82 -19.41 -12.41
N GLY A 303 11.74 -19.28 -11.08
CA GLY A 303 12.86 -18.91 -10.21
C GLY A 303 13.23 -17.42 -10.26
N VAL A 304 12.41 -16.56 -10.89
CA VAL A 304 12.67 -15.13 -11.04
C VAL A 304 11.79 -14.33 -10.08
N TYR A 305 12.38 -13.80 -9.01
CA TYR A 305 11.69 -13.03 -7.96
C TYR A 305 11.93 -11.51 -8.05
N GLU A 306 12.60 -11.05 -9.09
CA GLU A 306 12.82 -9.63 -9.39
C GLU A 306 12.07 -9.22 -10.66
N PHE A 307 11.51 -8.02 -10.66
CA PHE A 307 10.66 -7.53 -11.75
C PHE A 307 10.63 -6.01 -11.79
N GLN A 308 10.11 -5.45 -12.89
CA GLN A 308 9.71 -4.05 -12.87
C GLN A 308 8.41 -3.93 -12.07
N LEU A 309 8.39 -3.00 -11.12
CA LEU A 309 7.18 -2.65 -10.36
C LEU A 309 6.77 -1.21 -10.70
N VAL A 310 5.50 -1.04 -11.04
CA VAL A 310 4.86 0.27 -11.28
C VAL A 310 3.70 0.41 -10.29
N ALA A 311 3.81 1.34 -9.35
CA ALA A 311 2.85 1.48 -8.26
C ALA A 311 2.58 2.97 -7.88
N PRO A 312 2.27 3.86 -8.83
CA PRO A 312 2.02 5.26 -8.51
C PRO A 312 0.78 5.42 -7.61
N PRO A 313 0.81 6.30 -6.59
CA PRO A 313 -0.39 6.67 -5.85
C PRO A 313 -1.30 7.56 -6.71
N LEU A 314 -2.56 7.68 -6.30
CA LEU A 314 -3.44 8.75 -6.74
C LEU A 314 -2.89 10.10 -6.25
N ARG A 315 -3.14 11.14 -7.06
CA ARG A 315 -2.73 12.52 -6.77
C ARG A 315 -3.78 13.22 -5.90
N VAL A 316 -3.84 12.88 -4.62
CA VAL A 316 -4.79 13.45 -3.66
C VAL A 316 -4.08 14.45 -2.75
N VAL A 317 -4.30 15.74 -2.99
CA VAL A 317 -3.63 16.82 -2.26
C VAL A 317 -3.92 16.75 -0.76
N GLY A 318 -2.87 16.68 0.05
CA GLY A 318 -2.96 16.66 1.51
C GLY A 318 -3.46 15.33 2.09
N ALA A 319 -3.56 14.27 1.29
CA ALA A 319 -3.92 12.94 1.80
C ALA A 319 -2.74 12.26 2.50
N VAL A 320 -3.05 11.47 3.53
CA VAL A 320 -2.06 10.71 4.31
C VAL A 320 -1.77 9.30 3.75
N GLY A 321 -2.22 9.03 2.53
CA GLY A 321 -2.07 7.74 1.85
C GLY A 321 -2.89 7.73 0.57
N SER A 322 -2.84 6.62 -0.16
CA SER A 322 -3.60 6.46 -1.39
C SER A 322 -3.92 5.00 -1.66
N PRO A 323 -5.12 4.68 -2.19
CA PRO A 323 -5.35 3.41 -2.85
C PRO A 323 -4.39 3.25 -4.04
N VAL A 324 -4.02 2.02 -4.35
CA VAL A 324 -3.13 1.70 -5.48
C VAL A 324 -3.54 0.38 -6.13
N ASN A 325 -3.32 0.25 -7.43
CA ASN A 325 -3.31 -1.03 -8.14
C ASN A 325 -1.90 -1.25 -8.70
N PRO A 326 -0.97 -1.80 -7.91
CA PRO A 326 0.41 -1.99 -8.32
C PRO A 326 0.50 -3.03 -9.43
N ILE A 327 1.47 -2.89 -10.32
CA ILE A 327 1.67 -3.80 -11.44
C ILE A 327 3.12 -4.29 -11.43
N ALA A 328 3.30 -5.61 -11.29
CA ALA A 328 4.58 -6.27 -11.55
C ALA A 328 4.65 -6.72 -13.02
N ILE A 329 5.80 -6.49 -13.65
CA ILE A 329 6.07 -6.84 -15.05
C ILE A 329 7.38 -7.65 -15.13
N LYS A 330 7.29 -8.87 -15.65
CA LYS A 330 8.40 -9.82 -15.88
C LYS A 330 8.63 -10.07 -17.37
#